data_AF-A0A3M1UHI4-F1
#
_entry.id   AF-A0A3M1UHI4-F1
#
_cell.length_a   1.000
_cell.length_b   1.000
_cell.length_c   1.000
_cell.angle_alpha   90.00
_cell.angle_beta   90.00
_cell.angle_gamma   90.00
#
_symmetry.space_group_name_H-M   'P 1'
#
loop_
_entity.id
_entity.type
_entity.pdbx_description
1 polymer ?
#
loop_
_entity_poly.entity_id
_entity_poly.type
_entity_poly.pdbx_seq_one_letter_code
_entity_poly.pdbx_strand_id
1 'polypeptide(L)'
;MKTSHTLYVSCLLLAICCLSSCTSMRQLSAHQQALQRLAYGDMPPQEKFDGLAITLVGVIDESLRIINPEKTYRYLQKFSQQNEQELNLLYEELNAWREGMSGPQKVAFGARTLSKPYTRRLMNLNGKLQKRIGSRYTQLTLLAKVAGVLKVKMK
;
A
#
# COMPACT_ATOMS: atom_id res chain seq x y z
N MET A 1 15.43 -0.35 52.94
CA MET A 1 14.28 0.23 52.19
C MET A 1 14.76 0.68 50.81
N LYS A 2 14.72 -0.19 49.78
CA LYS A 2 15.20 0.12 48.40
C LYS A 2 14.42 -0.63 47.30
N THR A 3 13.27 -1.21 47.64
CA THR A 3 12.49 -2.11 46.76
C THR A 3 11.29 -1.45 46.09
N SER A 4 10.80 -0.30 46.57
CA SER A 4 9.60 0.34 46.02
C SER A 4 9.83 1.08 44.70
N HIS A 5 11.03 1.61 44.44
CA HIS A 5 11.30 2.36 43.21
C HIS A 5 11.46 1.46 41.97
N THR A 6 11.92 0.23 42.12
CA THR A 6 12.11 -0.73 41.02
C THR A 6 10.78 -1.24 40.45
N LEU A 7 9.73 -1.33 41.27
CA LEU A 7 8.39 -1.75 40.87
C LEU A 7 7.68 -0.69 39.99
N TYR A 8 7.79 0.59 40.35
CA TYR A 8 7.17 1.68 39.58
C TYR A 8 7.79 1.87 38.19
N VAL A 9 9.11 1.74 38.07
CA VAL A 9 9.82 1.87 36.79
C VAL A 9 9.46 0.71 35.85
N SER A 10 9.27 -0.50 36.39
CA SER A 10 8.88 -1.67 35.59
C SER A 10 7.43 -1.59 35.07
N CYS A 11 6.49 -1.07 35.87
CA CYS A 11 5.12 -0.81 35.41
C CYS A 11 5.03 0.31 34.35
N LEU A 12 5.85 1.36 34.48
CA LEU A 12 5.86 2.46 33.51
C LEU A 12 6.39 2.02 32.13
N LEU A 13 7.40 1.15 32.10
CA LEU A 13 7.95 0.56 30.87
C LEU A 13 6.96 -0.40 30.17
N LEU A 14 6.13 -1.12 30.94
CA LEU A 14 5.11 -2.01 30.38
C LEU A 14 3.97 -1.23 29.69
N ALA A 15 3.57 -0.08 30.26
CA ALA A 15 2.51 0.77 29.70
C ALA A 15 2.89 1.42 28.35
N ILE A 16 4.18 1.74 28.14
CA ILE A 16 4.68 2.33 26.90
C ILE A 16 4.67 1.30 25.74
N CYS A 17 4.89 0.02 26.04
CA CYS A 17 4.84 -1.07 25.05
C CYS A 17 3.43 -1.33 24.51
N CYS A 18 2.38 -1.12 25.30
CA CYS A 18 0.99 -1.35 24.88
C CYS A 18 0.48 -0.28 23.90
N LEU A 19 0.98 0.95 23.96
CA LEU A 19 0.53 2.06 23.09
C LEU A 19 1.00 1.90 21.62
N SER A 20 2.11 1.19 21.40
CA SER A 20 2.71 1.00 20.07
C SER A 20 1.88 0.08 19.16
N SER A 21 1.07 -0.81 19.74
CA SER A 21 0.29 -1.80 18.99
C SER A 21 -0.99 -1.22 18.38
N CYS A 22 -1.54 -0.14 18.93
CA CYS A 22 -2.76 0.49 18.40
C CYS A 22 -2.51 1.30 17.12
N THR A 23 -1.33 1.90 16.96
CA THR A 23 -1.03 2.76 15.81
C THR A 23 -1.00 1.98 14.50
N SER A 24 -0.36 0.80 14.48
CA SER A 24 -0.27 -0.04 13.28
C SER A 24 -1.62 -0.62 12.84
N MET A 25 -2.52 -0.94 13.79
CA MET A 25 -3.88 -1.38 13.45
C MET A 25 -4.73 -0.27 12.85
N ARG A 26 -4.57 0.96 13.34
CA ARG A 26 -5.34 2.13 12.85
C ARG A 26 -5.00 2.46 11.40
N GLN A 27 -3.73 2.38 11.02
CA GLN A 27 -3.31 2.67 9.65
C GLN A 27 -3.79 1.60 8.65
N LEU A 28 -3.71 0.33 9.02
CA LEU A 28 -4.20 -0.77 8.17
C LEU A 28 -5.71 -0.67 7.94
N SER A 29 -6.48 -0.32 8.97
CA SER A 29 -7.93 -0.10 8.85
C SER A 29 -8.27 1.10 7.97
N ALA A 30 -7.46 2.16 7.97
CA ALA A 30 -7.68 3.33 7.12
C ALA A 30 -7.47 3.00 5.64
N HIS A 31 -6.45 2.20 5.31
CA HIS A 31 -6.23 1.73 3.95
C HIS A 31 -7.36 0.82 3.48
N GLN A 32 -7.88 -0.04 4.36
CA GLN A 32 -9.03 -0.89 4.05
C GLN A 32 -10.28 -0.06 3.73
N GLN A 33 -10.61 0.94 4.55
CA GLN A 33 -11.75 1.83 4.28
C GLN A 33 -11.58 2.59 2.96
N ALA A 34 -10.36 3.04 2.64
CA ALA A 34 -10.07 3.67 1.36
C ALA A 34 -10.31 2.71 0.19
N LEU A 35 -9.82 1.47 0.27
CA LEU A 35 -10.04 0.46 -0.78
C LEU A 35 -11.52 0.10 -0.94
N GLN A 36 -12.27 -0.03 0.16
CA GLN A 36 -13.71 -0.28 0.11
C GLN A 36 -14.46 0.86 -0.58
N ARG A 37 -14.14 2.10 -0.23
CA ARG A 37 -14.71 3.27 -0.90
C ARG A 37 -14.38 3.26 -2.39
N LEU A 38 -13.15 2.95 -2.76
CA LEU A 38 -12.71 2.89 -4.17
C LEU A 38 -13.39 1.76 -4.94
N ALA A 39 -13.52 0.58 -4.34
CA ALA A 39 -14.09 -0.60 -4.99
C ALA A 39 -15.61 -0.49 -5.18
N TYR A 40 -16.33 -0.02 -4.16
CA TYR A 40 -17.81 -0.02 -4.15
C TYR A 40 -18.43 1.36 -4.39
N GLY A 41 -17.62 2.42 -4.42
CA GLY A 41 -18.10 3.78 -4.68
C GLY A 41 -18.36 4.03 -6.16
N ASP A 42 -19.36 4.87 -6.41
CA ASP A 42 -19.66 5.40 -7.75
C ASP A 42 -18.67 6.53 -8.08
N MET A 43 -17.47 6.15 -8.49
CA MET A 43 -16.39 7.05 -8.88
C MET A 43 -15.92 6.73 -10.29
N PRO A 44 -15.50 7.74 -11.06
CA PRO A 44 -14.93 7.51 -12.38
C PRO A 44 -13.66 6.65 -12.28
N PRO A 45 -13.38 5.76 -13.26
CA PRO A 45 -12.24 4.86 -13.21
C PRO A 45 -10.87 5.55 -13.02
N GLN A 46 -10.71 6.77 -13.55
CA GLN A 46 -9.51 7.58 -13.33
C GLN A 46 -9.31 7.93 -11.85
N GLU A 47 -10.37 8.25 -11.13
CA GLU A 47 -10.31 8.59 -9.71
C GLU A 47 -10.05 7.34 -8.87
N LYS A 48 -10.66 6.21 -9.24
CA LYS A 48 -10.34 4.90 -8.65
C LYS A 48 -8.86 4.54 -8.84
N PHE A 49 -8.31 4.77 -10.03
CA PHE A 49 -6.88 4.57 -10.33
C PHE A 49 -5.99 5.47 -9.46
N ASP A 50 -6.25 6.78 -9.44
CA ASP A 50 -5.47 7.75 -8.66
C ASP A 50 -5.54 7.41 -7.16
N GLY A 51 -6.73 7.06 -6.65
CA GLY A 51 -6.94 6.67 -5.26
C GLY A 51 -6.24 5.37 -4.87
N LEU A 52 -6.26 4.36 -5.76
CA LEU A 52 -5.54 3.10 -5.55
C LEU A 52 -4.02 3.34 -5.52
N ALA A 53 -3.50 4.14 -6.44
CA ALA A 53 -2.09 4.51 -6.49
C ALA A 53 -1.65 5.23 -5.21
N ILE A 54 -2.44 6.19 -4.72
CA ILE A 54 -2.17 6.90 -3.46
C ILE A 54 -2.22 5.95 -2.25
N THR A 55 -3.19 5.03 -2.22
CA THR A 55 -3.31 4.05 -1.15
C THR A 55 -2.08 3.15 -1.09
N LEU A 56 -1.60 2.67 -2.26
CA LEU A 56 -0.38 1.87 -2.34
C LEU A 56 0.88 2.66 -1.98
N VAL A 57 0.98 3.95 -2.31
CA VAL A 57 2.08 4.80 -1.81
C VAL A 57 2.11 4.78 -0.28
N GLY A 58 0.96 4.96 0.37
CA GLY A 58 0.86 4.96 1.83
C GLY A 58 1.30 3.63 2.44
N VAL A 59 0.75 2.52 1.94
CA VAL A 59 1.05 1.16 2.42
C VAL A 59 2.53 0.82 2.24
N ILE A 60 3.11 1.14 1.07
CA ILE A 60 4.53 0.86 0.82
C ILE A 60 5.41 1.75 1.69
N ASP A 61 5.10 3.05 1.83
CA ASP A 61 5.86 3.95 2.69
C ASP A 61 5.85 3.47 4.15
N GLU A 62 4.70 3.06 4.67
CA GLU A 62 4.58 2.49 6.01
C GLU A 62 5.38 1.19 6.15
N SER A 63 5.29 0.30 5.15
CA SER A 63 6.04 -0.96 5.15
C SER A 63 7.56 -0.74 5.17
N LEU A 64 8.05 0.34 4.58
CA LEU A 64 9.46 0.70 4.54
C LEU A 64 9.98 1.29 5.84
N ARG A 65 9.10 1.80 6.72
CA ARG A 65 9.45 2.21 8.08
C ARG A 65 9.77 1.01 8.97
N ILE A 66 9.30 -0.19 8.58
CA ILE A 66 9.63 -1.44 9.24
C ILE A 66 11.08 -1.82 8.86
N ILE A 67 11.98 -1.82 9.85
CA ILE A 67 13.41 -2.09 9.64
C ILE A 67 13.64 -3.54 9.18
N ASN A 68 12.91 -4.49 9.77
CA ASN A 68 13.10 -5.91 9.52
C ASN A 68 12.42 -6.35 8.21
N PRO A 69 13.16 -6.91 7.22
CA PRO A 69 12.62 -7.33 5.93
C PRO A 69 11.50 -8.37 6.01
N GLU A 70 11.60 -9.34 6.92
CA GLU A 70 10.57 -10.36 7.13
C GLU A 70 9.27 -9.72 7.61
N LYS A 71 9.37 -8.77 8.55
CA LYS A 71 8.20 -8.03 9.05
C LYS A 71 7.61 -7.11 7.99
N THR A 72 8.41 -6.46 7.16
CA THR A 72 7.93 -5.69 6.00
C THR A 72 7.13 -6.58 5.05
N TYR A 73 7.69 -7.74 4.69
CA TYR A 73 7.01 -8.71 3.83
C TYR A 73 5.67 -9.16 4.43
N ARG A 74 5.67 -9.58 5.70
CA ARG A 74 4.44 -10.02 6.39
C ARG A 74 3.40 -8.92 6.50
N TYR A 75 3.81 -7.66 6.71
CA TYR A 75 2.90 -6.52 6.72
C TYR A 75 2.18 -6.37 5.38
N LEU A 76 2.92 -6.40 4.27
CA LEU A 76 2.37 -6.29 2.92
C LEU A 76 1.51 -7.50 2.55
N GLN A 77 1.93 -8.70 2.95
CA GLN A 77 1.16 -9.92 2.77
C GLN A 77 -0.17 -9.83 3.52
N LYS A 78 -0.16 -9.39 4.78
CA LYS A 78 -1.37 -9.20 5.58
C LYS A 78 -2.29 -8.16 4.96
N PHE A 79 -1.76 -7.01 4.54
CA PHE A 79 -2.53 -5.99 3.83
C PHE A 79 -3.19 -6.58 2.58
N SER A 80 -2.43 -7.30 1.75
CA SER A 80 -2.93 -7.91 0.53
C SER A 80 -4.04 -8.94 0.79
N GLN A 81 -3.88 -9.77 1.82
CA GLN A 81 -4.86 -10.80 2.20
C GLN A 81 -6.15 -10.19 2.77
N GLN A 82 -6.03 -9.16 3.62
CA GLN A 82 -7.19 -8.52 4.24
C GLN A 82 -8.04 -7.71 3.27
N ASN A 83 -7.48 -7.33 2.12
CA ASN A 83 -8.14 -6.49 1.11
C ASN A 83 -8.20 -7.20 -0.26
N GLU A 84 -8.10 -8.53 -0.26
CA GLU A 84 -8.01 -9.30 -1.49
C GLU A 84 -9.19 -9.05 -2.42
N GLN A 85 -10.40 -9.01 -1.86
CA GLN A 85 -11.63 -8.76 -2.60
C GLN A 85 -11.63 -7.38 -3.26
N GLU A 86 -11.37 -6.31 -2.50
CA GLU A 86 -11.36 -4.94 -3.01
C GLU A 86 -10.25 -4.72 -4.03
N LEU A 87 -9.06 -5.29 -3.80
CA LEU A 87 -7.94 -5.21 -4.74
C LEU A 87 -8.24 -5.96 -6.04
N ASN A 88 -8.91 -7.11 -5.98
CA ASN A 88 -9.33 -7.86 -7.17
C ASN A 88 -10.39 -7.10 -7.97
N LEU A 89 -11.42 -6.58 -7.30
CA LEU A 89 -12.46 -5.76 -7.95
C LEU A 89 -11.85 -4.53 -8.65
N LEU A 90 -11.00 -3.78 -7.94
CA LEU A 90 -10.30 -2.63 -8.51
C LEU A 90 -9.37 -3.03 -9.65
N TYR A 91 -8.66 -4.15 -9.53
CA TYR A 91 -7.81 -4.65 -10.60
C TYR A 91 -8.62 -4.93 -11.88
N GLU A 92 -9.73 -5.67 -11.75
CA GLU A 92 -10.55 -6.07 -12.90
C GLU A 92 -11.18 -4.86 -13.58
N GLU A 93 -11.78 -3.97 -12.79
CA GLU A 93 -12.42 -2.74 -13.29
C GLU A 93 -11.41 -1.83 -13.99
N LEU A 94 -10.27 -1.54 -13.35
CA LEU A 94 -9.25 -0.66 -13.91
C LEU A 94 -8.53 -1.30 -15.10
N ASN A 95 -8.34 -2.62 -15.10
CA ASN A 95 -7.74 -3.30 -16.23
C ASN A 95 -8.68 -3.28 -17.45
N ALA A 96 -9.96 -3.59 -17.27
CA ALA A 96 -10.96 -3.52 -18.33
C ALA A 96 -11.08 -2.10 -18.91
N TRP A 97 -11.17 -1.09 -18.03
CA TRP A 97 -11.20 0.32 -18.45
C TRP A 97 -9.95 0.71 -19.27
N ARG A 98 -8.76 0.33 -18.81
CA ARG A 98 -7.51 0.62 -19.51
C ARG A 98 -7.41 -0.13 -20.84
N GLU A 99 -7.88 -1.37 -20.91
CA GLU A 99 -7.88 -2.17 -22.15
C GLU A 99 -8.81 -1.57 -23.20
N GLY A 100 -9.98 -1.08 -22.78
CA GLY A 100 -10.96 -0.39 -23.64
C GLY A 100 -10.51 0.97 -24.19
N MET A 101 -9.43 1.56 -23.68
CA MET A 101 -8.89 2.81 -24.23
C MET A 101 -8.27 2.62 -25.61
N SER A 102 -8.53 3.59 -26.50
CA SER A 102 -7.83 3.68 -27.78
C SER A 102 -6.35 4.05 -27.61
N GLY A 103 -5.52 3.81 -28.62
CA GLY A 103 -4.08 4.14 -28.60
C GLY A 103 -3.78 5.57 -28.14
N PRO A 104 -4.42 6.60 -28.75
CA PRO A 104 -4.25 7.99 -28.32
C PRO A 104 -4.71 8.26 -26.87
N GLN A 105 -5.81 7.63 -26.43
CA GLN A 105 -6.28 7.75 -25.05
C GLN A 105 -5.29 7.15 -24.06
N LYS A 106 -4.69 6.00 -24.38
CA LYS A 106 -3.64 5.36 -23.56
C LYS A 106 -2.42 6.27 -23.40
N VAL A 107 -2.01 6.96 -24.47
CA VAL A 107 -0.89 7.92 -24.43
C VAL A 107 -1.23 9.13 -23.57
N ALA A 108 -2.40 9.75 -23.81
CA ALA A 108 -2.84 10.90 -23.03
C ALA A 108 -3.00 10.56 -21.54
N PHE A 109 -3.57 9.41 -21.24
CA PHE A 109 -3.64 8.86 -19.88
C PHE A 109 -2.25 8.67 -19.29
N GLY A 110 -1.33 8.01 -20.01
CA GLY A 110 0.04 7.80 -19.57
C GLY A 110 0.76 9.12 -19.24
N ALA A 111 0.66 10.11 -20.13
CA ALA A 111 1.25 11.43 -19.91
C ALA A 111 0.68 12.15 -18.68
N ARG A 112 -0.65 12.12 -18.51
CA ARG A 112 -1.32 12.68 -17.31
C ARG A 112 -0.93 11.94 -16.04
N THR A 113 -0.87 10.61 -16.07
CA THR A 113 -0.46 9.81 -14.91
C THR A 113 1.00 10.07 -14.55
N LEU A 114 1.90 10.21 -15.53
CA LEU A 114 3.31 10.52 -15.29
C LEU A 114 3.52 11.91 -14.65
N SER A 115 2.65 12.88 -14.94
CA SER A 115 2.72 14.20 -14.31
C SER A 115 2.20 14.21 -12.86
N LYS A 116 1.50 13.15 -12.42
CA LYS A 116 0.96 13.07 -11.06
C LYS A 116 2.06 12.80 -10.03
N PRO A 117 1.98 13.40 -8.83
CA PRO A 117 3.01 13.27 -7.80
C PRO A 117 3.13 11.85 -7.23
N TYR A 118 2.04 11.07 -7.25
CA TYR A 118 2.08 9.68 -6.76
C TYR A 118 2.95 8.78 -7.63
N THR A 119 3.08 9.05 -8.93
CA THR A 119 3.80 8.17 -9.87
C THR A 119 5.28 8.12 -9.56
N ARG A 120 5.91 9.30 -9.38
CA ARG A 120 7.31 9.39 -8.96
C ARG A 120 7.54 8.73 -7.60
N ARG A 121 6.60 8.88 -6.66
CA ARG A 121 6.68 8.23 -5.34
C ARG A 121 6.60 6.72 -5.46
N LEU A 122 5.62 6.18 -6.20
CA LEU A 122 5.49 4.74 -6.42
C LEU A 122 6.74 4.14 -7.05
N MET A 123 7.32 4.79 -8.08
CA MET A 123 8.55 4.28 -8.71
C MET A 123 9.71 4.20 -7.70
N ASN A 124 9.91 5.25 -6.90
CA ASN A 124 10.98 5.28 -5.90
C ASN A 124 10.73 4.27 -4.77
N LEU A 125 9.52 4.27 -4.21
CA LEU A 125 9.10 3.37 -3.14
C LEU A 125 9.16 1.91 -3.57
N ASN A 126 8.75 1.60 -4.79
CA ASN A 126 8.82 0.24 -5.32
C ASN A 126 10.26 -0.26 -5.43
N GLY A 127 11.18 0.57 -5.93
CA GLY A 127 12.60 0.23 -5.98
C GLY A 127 13.21 0.03 -4.58
N LYS A 128 12.83 0.87 -3.61
CA LYS A 128 13.23 0.71 -2.20
C LYS A 128 12.66 -0.56 -1.58
N LEU A 129 11.40 -0.87 -1.86
CA LEU A 129 10.73 -2.06 -1.36
C LEU A 129 11.39 -3.32 -1.91
N GLN A 130 11.64 -3.37 -3.23
CA GLN A 130 12.37 -4.47 -3.85
C GLN A 130 13.75 -4.67 -3.20
N LYS A 131 14.48 -3.60 -2.90
CA LYS A 131 15.76 -3.66 -2.16
C LYS A 131 15.58 -4.14 -0.71
N ARG A 132 14.46 -3.80 -0.06
CA ARG A 132 14.17 -4.17 1.35
C ARG A 132 13.84 -5.66 1.49
N ILE A 133 12.92 -6.18 0.69
CA ILE A 133 12.39 -7.56 0.84
C ILE A 133 12.96 -8.56 -0.17
N GLY A 134 13.78 -8.09 -1.12
CA GLY A 134 14.52 -8.94 -2.05
C GLY A 134 13.62 -9.86 -2.89
N SER A 135 13.98 -11.14 -2.96
CA SER A 135 13.24 -12.16 -3.72
C SER A 135 11.80 -12.37 -3.25
N ARG A 136 11.46 -11.99 -2.01
CA ARG A 136 10.07 -12.11 -1.50
C ARG A 136 9.10 -11.13 -2.14
N TYR A 137 9.61 -10.11 -2.83
CA TYR A 137 8.77 -9.19 -3.60
C TYR A 137 7.90 -9.93 -4.63
N THR A 138 8.42 -10.99 -5.27
CA THR A 138 7.66 -11.77 -6.26
C THR A 138 6.54 -12.60 -5.64
N GLN A 139 6.59 -12.85 -4.33
CA GLN A 139 5.56 -13.60 -3.60
C GLN A 139 4.34 -12.72 -3.27
N LEU A 140 4.45 -11.40 -3.39
CA LEU A 140 3.34 -10.45 -3.23
C LEU A 140 2.52 -10.36 -4.53
N THR A 141 2.03 -11.50 -5.02
CA THR A 141 1.46 -11.65 -6.37
C THR A 141 0.32 -10.67 -6.65
N LEU A 142 -0.61 -10.48 -5.71
CA LEU A 142 -1.73 -9.56 -5.88
C LEU A 142 -1.27 -8.09 -5.89
N LEU A 143 -0.35 -7.69 -4.99
CA LEU A 143 0.25 -6.34 -5.04
C LEU A 143 1.04 -6.11 -6.32
N ALA A 144 1.78 -7.13 -6.79
CA ALA A 144 2.51 -7.07 -8.05
C ALA A 144 1.55 -6.95 -9.25
N LYS A 145 0.42 -7.65 -9.21
CA LYS A 145 -0.65 -7.59 -10.22
C LYS A 145 -1.24 -6.18 -10.30
N VAL A 146 -1.62 -5.61 -9.16
CA VAL A 146 -2.16 -4.25 -9.05
C VAL A 146 -1.12 -3.21 -9.47
N ALA A 147 0.14 -3.34 -9.01
CA ALA A 147 1.23 -2.47 -9.44
C ALA A 147 1.47 -2.54 -10.96
N GLY A 148 1.22 -3.70 -11.59
CA GLY A 148 1.24 -3.88 -13.04
C GLY A 148 0.16 -3.08 -13.78
N VAL A 149 -1.01 -2.87 -13.17
CA VAL A 149 -2.05 -1.98 -13.73
C VAL A 149 -1.58 -0.52 -13.67
N LEU A 150 -0.88 -0.15 -12.59
CA LEU A 150 -0.33 1.19 -12.39
C LEU A 150 0.90 1.50 -13.25
N LYS A 151 1.56 0.47 -13.81
CA LYS A 151 2.74 0.66 -14.65
C LYS A 151 2.35 1.27 -15.99
N VAL A 152 2.63 2.55 -16.17
CA VAL A 152 2.56 3.20 -17.48
C VAL A 152 3.72 2.66 -18.33
N LYS A 153 3.40 1.93 -19.42
CA LYS A 153 4.41 1.54 -20.41
C LYS A 153 4.83 2.80 -21.18
N MET A 154 6.04 3.28 -20.91
CA MET A 154 6.75 4.18 -21.81
C MET A 154 7.29 3.31 -22.94
N LYS A 155 6.76 3.45 -24.15
CA LYS A 155 7.40 2.97 -25.37
C LYS A 155 8.19 4.11 -25.96
#